data_AF-A0A7W0UFR4-F1
#
_entry.id   AF-A0A7W0UFR4-F1
#
_cell.length_a   1.000
_cell.length_b   1.000
_cell.length_c   1.000
_cell.angle_alpha   90.00
_cell.angle_beta   90.00
_cell.angle_gamma   90.00
#
_symmetry.space_group_name_H-M   'P 1'
#
loop_
_entity.id
_entity.type
_entity.pdbx_description
1 polymer ?
#
loop_
_entity_poly.entity_id
_entity_poly.type
_entity_poly.pdbx_seq_one_letter_code
_entity_poly.pdbx_strand_id
1 'polypeptide(L)'
;MAAGGLALGRTVAGEPFVLDPRDLTTHGVIVGMTGSGKTGLGIVLLEEALLAGVPALVLDPKGDMGNLLLTFPDLSAESFLPWVNESDARAAGLSTEEFAARTATSWKDGLALSGIGPERIRTLRDGVE
;
A
#
# COMPACT_ATOMS: atom_id res chain seq x y z
N MET A 1 -8.48 -16.59 5.73
CA MET A 1 -7.24 -16.36 4.96
C MET A 1 -6.32 -17.51 5.28
N ALA A 2 -5.99 -18.37 4.31
CA ALA A 2 -5.05 -19.46 4.55
C ALA A 2 -3.67 -18.87 4.88
N ALA A 3 -3.05 -19.34 5.96
CA ALA A 3 -1.74 -18.87 6.37
C ALA A 3 -0.71 -19.20 5.26
N GLY A 4 -0.13 -18.16 4.65
CA GLY A 4 1.02 -18.29 3.75
C GLY A 4 0.83 -17.88 2.29
N GLY A 5 -0.30 -17.29 1.87
CA GLY A 5 -0.48 -16.76 0.51
C GLY A 5 -0.36 -15.24 0.41
N LEU A 6 0.03 -14.72 -0.75
CA LEU A 6 0.15 -13.28 -1.06
C LEU A 6 -1.12 -12.79 -1.77
N ALA A 7 -1.91 -11.92 -1.13
CA ALA A 7 -3.15 -11.41 -1.71
C ALA A 7 -2.87 -10.29 -2.73
N LEU A 8 -3.07 -10.56 -4.03
CA LEU A 8 -2.73 -9.63 -5.11
C LEU A 8 -3.94 -8.95 -5.76
N GLY A 9 -5.16 -9.34 -5.41
CA GLY A 9 -6.37 -8.68 -5.89
C GLY A 9 -7.54 -9.62 -6.06
N ARG A 10 -8.28 -9.45 -7.16
CA ARG A 10 -9.46 -10.26 -7.50
C ARG A 10 -9.41 -10.73 -8.94
N THR A 11 -9.94 -11.91 -9.20
CA THR A 11 -10.16 -12.44 -10.55
C THR A 11 -11.28 -11.67 -11.26
N VAL A 12 -11.46 -11.92 -12.57
CA VAL A 12 -12.57 -11.34 -13.35
C VAL A 12 -13.94 -11.74 -12.80
N ALA A 13 -14.04 -12.90 -12.14
CA ALA A 13 -15.26 -13.36 -11.47
C ALA A 13 -15.51 -12.68 -10.11
N GLY A 14 -14.59 -11.81 -9.65
CA GLY A 14 -14.68 -11.12 -8.35
C GLY A 14 -14.08 -11.88 -7.17
N GLU A 15 -13.59 -13.10 -7.40
CA GLU A 15 -12.99 -13.94 -6.36
C GLU A 15 -11.60 -13.45 -5.94
N PRO A 16 -11.22 -13.51 -4.65
CA PRO A 16 -9.87 -13.18 -4.21
C PRO A 16 -8.80 -13.96 -4.99
N PHE A 17 -7.78 -13.26 -5.46
CA PHE A 17 -6.61 -13.84 -6.10
C PHE A 17 -5.44 -13.80 -5.12
N VAL A 18 -4.97 -14.99 -4.74
CA VAL A 18 -3.88 -15.19 -3.78
C VAL A 18 -2.80 -16.03 -4.46
N LEU A 19 -1.58 -15.50 -4.51
CA LEU A 19 -0.41 -16.16 -5.08
C LEU A 19 0.32 -16.97 -3.99
N ASP A 20 0.81 -18.15 -4.33
CA ASP A 20 1.68 -18.92 -3.44
C ASP A 20 3.11 -18.37 -3.50
N PRO A 21 3.74 -17.95 -2.38
CA PRO A 21 5.12 -17.47 -2.37
C PRO A 21 6.11 -18.48 -2.97
N ARG A 22 5.80 -19.78 -2.92
CA ARG A 22 6.65 -20.84 -3.50
C ARG A 22 6.76 -20.70 -5.02
N ASP A 23 5.76 -20.11 -5.68
CA ASP A 23 5.79 -19.85 -7.12
C ASP A 23 6.80 -18.73 -7.49
N LEU A 24 7.17 -17.88 -6.52
CA LEU A 24 8.18 -16.82 -6.71
C LEU A 24 9.62 -17.30 -6.55
N THR A 25 9.84 -18.58 -6.24
CA THR A 25 11.18 -19.18 -6.19
C THR A 25 11.80 -19.38 -7.59
N THR A 26 10.96 -19.29 -8.63
CA THR A 26 11.38 -19.33 -10.03
C THR A 26 11.01 -18.00 -10.70
N HIS A 27 11.92 -17.02 -10.62
CA HIS A 27 11.89 -15.69 -11.27
C HIS A 27 10.54 -15.21 -11.84
N GLY A 28 9.97 -14.15 -11.23
CA GLY A 28 8.79 -13.47 -11.77
C GLY A 28 9.14 -12.31 -12.71
N VAL A 29 8.23 -11.98 -13.63
CA VAL A 29 8.30 -10.75 -14.44
C VAL A 29 6.93 -10.06 -14.46
N ILE A 30 6.92 -8.75 -14.23
CA ILE A 30 5.73 -7.91 -14.36
C ILE A 30 5.88 -7.05 -15.62
N VAL A 31 5.02 -7.27 -16.61
CA VAL A 31 5.04 -6.56 -17.90
C VAL A 31 3.76 -5.75 -18.12
N GLY A 32 3.85 -4.66 -18.87
CA GLY A 32 2.73 -3.76 -19.15
C GLY A 32 3.16 -2.35 -19.54
N MET A 33 2.27 -1.57 -20.13
CA MET A 33 2.54 -0.17 -20.51
C MET A 33 2.50 0.78 -19.30
N THR A 34 3.01 2.00 -19.44
CA THR A 34 2.90 3.03 -18.40
C THR A 34 1.42 3.26 -18.04
N GLY A 35 1.13 3.40 -16.74
CA GLY A 35 -0.25 3.52 -16.25
C GLY A 35 -1.01 2.20 -16.09
N SER A 36 -0.45 1.06 -16.49
CA SER A 36 -1.12 -0.26 -16.36
C SER A 36 -1.09 -0.87 -14.95
N GLY A 37 -0.58 -0.14 -13.96
CA GLY A 37 -0.51 -0.60 -12.56
C GLY A 37 0.70 -1.46 -12.19
N LYS A 38 1.74 -1.58 -13.02
CA LYS A 38 2.95 -2.39 -12.70
C LYS A 38 3.59 -2.03 -11.36
N THR A 39 3.82 -0.74 -11.12
CA THR A 39 4.41 -0.25 -9.87
C THR A 39 3.50 -0.54 -8.68
N GLY A 40 2.19 -0.34 -8.83
CA GLY A 40 1.21 -0.66 -7.80
C GLY A 40 1.19 -2.15 -7.46
N LEU A 41 1.24 -3.04 -8.47
CA LEU A 41 1.36 -4.48 -8.24
C LEU A 41 2.66 -4.84 -7.51
N GLY A 42 3.78 -4.20 -7.87
CA GLY A 42 5.06 -4.38 -7.18
C GLY A 42 5.00 -3.98 -5.70
N ILE A 43 4.37 -2.85 -5.39
CA ILE A 43 4.15 -2.39 -4.02
C ILE A 43 3.31 -3.40 -3.24
N VAL A 44 2.16 -3.82 -3.77
CA VAL A 44 1.29 -4.83 -3.11
C VAL A 44 2.04 -6.14 -2.89
N LEU A 45 2.81 -6.61 -3.87
CA LEU A 45 3.60 -7.82 -3.75
C LEU A 45 4.64 -7.72 -2.62
N LEU A 46 5.31 -6.57 -2.49
CA LEU A 46 6.28 -6.32 -1.43
C LEU A 46 5.60 -6.24 -0.06
N GLU A 47 4.46 -5.56 0.07
CA GLU A 47 3.71 -5.49 1.33
C GLU A 47 3.27 -6.89 1.80
N GLU A 48 2.73 -7.71 0.89
CA GLU A 48 2.32 -9.09 1.19
C GLU A 48 3.51 -9.98 1.55
N ALA A 49 4.64 -9.83 0.85
CA ALA A 49 5.85 -10.58 1.15
C ALA A 49 6.39 -10.24 2.55
N LEU A 50 6.44 -8.95 2.89
CA LEU A 50 6.88 -8.49 4.22
C LEU A 50 5.94 -8.97 5.33
N LEU A 51 4.61 -8.92 5.11
CA LEU A 51 3.63 -9.48 6.04
C LEU A 51 3.74 -11.00 6.21
N ALA A 52 4.23 -11.70 5.19
CA ALA A 52 4.54 -13.13 5.25
C ALA A 52 5.91 -13.42 5.90
N GLY A 53 6.64 -12.41 6.35
CA GLY A 53 7.98 -12.56 6.94
C GLY A 53 9.06 -12.88 5.90
N VAL A 54 8.82 -12.59 4.62
CA VAL A 54 9.80 -12.78 3.55
C VAL A 54 10.61 -11.49 3.39
N PRO A 55 11.93 -11.51 3.63
CA PRO A 55 12.77 -10.32 3.45
C PRO A 55 12.90 -9.97 1.97
N ALA A 56 12.94 -8.67 1.66
CA ALA A 56 13.03 -8.15 0.30
C ALA A 56 14.22 -7.20 0.12
N LEU A 57 14.99 -7.41 -0.95
CA LEU A 57 15.98 -6.46 -1.45
C LEU A 57 15.43 -5.83 -2.73
N VAL A 58 15.31 -4.51 -2.75
CA VAL A 58 14.69 -3.79 -3.87
C VAL A 58 15.72 -2.90 -4.54
N LEU A 59 15.91 -3.11 -5.84
CA LEU A 59 16.72 -2.23 -6.70
C LEU A 59 15.76 -1.32 -7.47
N ASP A 60 15.57 -0.10 -6.96
CA ASP A 60 14.60 0.84 -7.51
C ASP A 60 15.28 2.07 -8.11
N PRO A 61 15.57 2.07 -9.42
CA PRO A 61 16.17 3.22 -10.09
C PRO A 61 15.20 4.41 -10.20
N LYS A 62 13.89 4.19 -10.01
CA LYS A 62 12.86 5.21 -10.17
C LYS A 62 12.51 5.91 -8.85
N GLY A 63 12.76 5.24 -7.73
CA GLY A 63 12.56 5.77 -6.37
C GLY A 63 11.11 5.68 -5.87
N ASP A 64 10.22 5.03 -6.60
CA ASP A 64 8.80 4.90 -6.25
C ASP A 64 8.57 3.97 -5.04
N MET A 65 9.47 3.03 -4.76
CA MET A 65 9.35 2.03 -3.69
C MET A 65 9.56 2.64 -2.30
N GLY A 66 10.15 3.84 -2.21
CA GLY A 66 10.20 4.60 -0.97
C GLY A 66 8.82 4.93 -0.39
N ASN A 67 7.76 4.90 -1.20
CA ASN A 67 6.39 5.10 -0.76
C ASN A 67 5.92 4.04 0.25
N LEU A 68 6.57 2.87 0.33
CA LEU A 68 6.30 1.86 1.36
C LEU A 68 6.54 2.40 2.79
N LEU A 69 7.33 3.46 2.94
CA LEU A 69 7.58 4.13 4.22
C LEU A 69 6.44 5.08 4.63
N LEU A 70 5.50 5.38 3.72
CA LEU A 70 4.34 6.24 3.99
C LEU A 70 3.17 5.42 4.57
N THR A 71 3.47 4.55 5.52
CA THR A 71 2.48 3.74 6.24
C THR A 71 2.14 4.41 7.57
N PHE A 72 0.89 4.85 7.70
CA PHE A 72 0.36 5.52 8.91
C PHE A 72 -0.66 4.59 9.61
N PRO A 73 -0.24 3.79 10.61
CA PRO A 73 -1.14 2.82 11.24
C PRO A 73 -2.31 3.47 11.97
N ASP A 74 -2.13 4.68 12.50
CA ASP A 74 -3.16 5.42 13.21
C ASP A 74 -4.16 6.10 12.27
N LEU A 75 -3.80 6.28 10.99
CA LEU A 75 -4.58 7.01 10.00
C LEU A 75 -5.10 8.35 10.55
N SER A 76 -4.26 9.05 11.30
CA SER A 76 -4.58 10.30 11.98
C SER A 76 -4.30 11.51 11.10
N ALA A 77 -5.04 12.61 11.26
CA ALA A 77 -4.78 13.83 10.48
C ALA A 77 -3.34 14.33 10.68
N GLU A 78 -2.82 14.18 11.89
CA GLU A 78 -1.47 14.56 12.30
C GLU A 78 -0.40 13.81 11.51
N SER A 79 -0.60 12.52 11.22
CA SER A 79 0.30 11.72 10.39
C SER A 79 0.33 12.18 8.93
N PHE A 80 -0.79 12.68 8.40
CA PHE A 80 -0.89 13.18 7.03
C PHE A 80 -0.45 14.64 6.87
N LEU A 81 -0.58 15.47 7.90
CA LEU A 81 -0.33 16.91 7.84
C LEU A 81 1.05 17.29 7.25
N PRO A 82 2.18 16.64 7.60
CA PRO A 82 3.49 16.96 7.04
C PRO A 82 3.59 16.74 5.52
N TRP A 83 2.68 15.96 4.95
CA TRP A 83 2.67 15.55 3.54
C TRP A 83 1.62 16.30 2.73
N VAL A 84 0.82 17.17 3.37
CA VAL A 84 -0.18 17.98 2.68
C VAL A 84 0.50 19.06 1.85
N ASN A 85 0.09 19.16 0.59
CA ASN A 85 0.46 20.28 -0.26
C ASN A 85 -0.50 21.47 -0.03
N GLU A 86 0.05 22.61 0.37
CA GLU A 86 -0.71 23.84 0.60
C GLU A 86 -1.49 24.32 -0.63
N SER A 87 -0.96 24.13 -1.85
CA SER A 87 -1.66 24.53 -3.07
C SER A 87 -2.92 23.71 -3.29
N ASP A 88 -2.87 22.42 -2.99
CA ASP A 88 -4.01 21.50 -3.15
C ASP A 88 -5.08 21.76 -2.08
N ALA A 89 -4.65 22.05 -0.85
CA ALA A 89 -5.53 22.50 0.22
C ALA A 89 -6.27 23.78 -0.16
N ARG A 90 -5.52 24.79 -0.66
CA ARG A 90 -6.08 26.06 -1.12
C ARG A 90 -7.03 25.89 -2.30
N ALA A 91 -6.66 25.07 -3.29
CA ALA A 91 -7.51 24.79 -4.45
C ALA A 91 -8.83 24.10 -4.03
N ALA A 92 -8.80 23.30 -2.97
CA ALA A 92 -9.98 22.70 -2.37
C ALA A 92 -10.76 23.63 -1.42
N GLY A 93 -10.28 24.85 -1.18
CA GLY A 93 -10.90 25.81 -0.26
C GLY A 93 -10.78 25.42 1.23
N LEU A 94 -9.76 24.64 1.59
CA LEU A 94 -9.53 24.13 2.94
C LEU A 94 -8.21 24.64 3.52
N SER A 95 -8.12 24.69 4.85
CA SER A 95 -6.83 24.75 5.56
C SER A 95 -6.03 23.46 5.39
N THR A 96 -4.74 23.49 5.69
CA THR A 96 -3.86 22.31 5.66
C THR A 96 -4.34 21.24 6.64
N GLU A 97 -4.84 21.65 7.80
CA GLU A 97 -5.36 20.76 8.85
C GLU A 97 -6.66 20.09 8.42
N GLU A 98 -7.59 20.85 7.85
CA GLU A 98 -8.85 20.31 7.31
C GLU A 98 -8.59 19.37 6.13
N PHE A 99 -7.64 19.70 5.26
CA PHE A 99 -7.26 18.84 4.14
C PHE A 99 -6.59 17.55 4.61
N ALA A 100 -5.74 17.60 5.63
CA ALA A 100 -5.13 16.43 6.25
C ALA A 100 -6.20 15.51 6.87
N ALA A 101 -7.14 16.07 7.63
CA ALA A 101 -8.24 15.31 8.24
C ALA A 101 -9.15 14.67 7.18
N ARG A 102 -9.45 15.39 6.09
CA ARG A 102 -10.20 14.85 4.96
C ARG A 102 -9.46 13.70 4.27
N THR A 103 -8.15 13.85 4.06
CA THR A 103 -7.30 12.83 3.45
C THR A 103 -7.24 11.57 4.32
N ALA A 104 -7.02 11.74 5.63
CA ALA A 104 -7.01 10.66 6.60
C ALA A 104 -8.31 9.86 6.59
N THR A 105 -9.45 10.56 6.56
CA THR A 105 -10.79 9.93 6.48
C THR A 105 -10.95 9.14 5.18
N SER A 106 -10.62 9.76 4.05
CA SER A 106 -10.68 9.10 2.72
C SER A 106 -9.86 7.83 2.66
N TRP A 107 -8.63 7.86 3.19
CA TRP A 107 -7.76 6.69 3.28
C TRP A 107 -8.35 5.61 4.18
N LYS A 108 -8.82 5.98 5.37
CA LYS A 108 -9.42 5.05 6.32
C LYS A 108 -10.62 4.33 5.71
N ASP A 109 -11.52 5.06 5.07
CA ASP A 109 -12.72 4.49 4.46
C ASP A 109 -12.36 3.61 3.25
N GLY A 110 -11.45 4.05 2.38
CA GLY A 110 -11.00 3.29 1.21
C GLY A 110 -10.27 1.99 1.56
N LEU A 111 -9.42 2.03 2.59
CA LEU A 111 -8.72 0.85 3.11
C LEU A 111 -9.71 -0.12 3.76
N ALA A 112 -10.67 0.39 4.55
CA ALA A 112 -11.70 -0.43 5.17
C ALA A 112 -12.58 -1.15 4.12
N LEU A 113 -12.95 -0.49 3.03
CA LEU A 113 -13.65 -1.10 1.89
C LEU A 113 -12.86 -2.24 1.24
N SER A 114 -11.53 -2.17 1.31
CA SER A 114 -10.61 -3.21 0.81
C SER A 114 -10.29 -4.27 1.86
N GLY A 115 -10.91 -4.22 3.05
CA GLY A 115 -10.65 -5.14 4.16
C GLY A 115 -9.30 -4.90 4.86
N ILE A 116 -8.67 -3.75 4.66
CA ILE A 116 -7.39 -3.38 5.27
C ILE A 116 -7.68 -2.48 6.47
N GLY A 117 -7.37 -2.99 7.66
CA GLY A 117 -7.51 -2.24 8.92
C GLY A 117 -6.18 -1.70 9.45
N PRO A 118 -6.24 -0.76 10.41
CA PRO A 118 -5.07 -0.21 11.13
C PRO A 118 -4.08 -1.26 11.63
N GLU A 119 -4.58 -2.38 12.17
CA GLU A 119 -3.73 -3.43 12.74
C GLU A 119 -2.87 -4.12 11.68
N ARG A 120 -3.39 -4.32 10.45
CA ARG A 120 -2.58 -4.88 9.34
C ARG A 120 -1.45 -3.93 8.95
N ILE A 121 -1.73 -2.62 8.90
CA ILE A 121 -0.72 -1.60 8.60
C ILE A 121 0.35 -1.57 9.69
N ARG A 122 -0.08 -1.67 10.97
CA ARG A 122 0.84 -1.79 12.11
C ARG A 122 1.73 -3.03 11.99
N THR A 123 1.15 -4.20 11.70
CA THR A 123 1.93 -5.43 11.49
C THR A 123 2.96 -5.28 10.37
N LEU A 124 2.59 -4.66 9.24
CA LEU A 124 3.53 -4.38 8.15
C LEU A 124 4.69 -3.50 8.62
N ARG A 125 4.39 -2.43 9.38
CA ARG A 125 5.38 -1.47 9.85
C ARG A 125 6.31 -2.06 10.92
N ASP A 126 5.76 -2.84 11.84
CA ASP A 126 6.51 -3.43 12.96
C ASP A 126 7.32 -4.67 12.53
N GLY A 127 6.95 -5.31 11.42
CA GLY A 127 7.69 -6.45 10.86
C GLY A 127 9.03 -6.08 10.19
N VAL A 128 9.40 -4.80 10.19
CA VAL A 128 10.64 -4.27 9.63
C VAL A 128 11.57 -3.87 10.78
N GLU A 129 12.49 -4.76 11.17
CA GLU A 129 13.65 -4.46 12.02
C GLU A 129 14.93 -4.29 11.19
#